data_AF-A0A081HU94-F1
#
_entry.id   AF-A0A081HU94-F1
#
_cell.length_a   1.000
_cell.length_b   1.000
_cell.length_c   1.000
_cell.angle_alpha   90.00
_cell.angle_beta   90.00
_cell.angle_gamma   90.00
#
_symmetry.space_group_name_H-M   'P 1'
#
loop_
_entity.id
_entity.type
_entity.pdbx_description
1 polymer ?
#
loop_
_entity_poly.entity_id
_entity_poly.type
_entity_poly.pdbx_seq_one_letter_code
_entity_poly.pdbx_strand_id
1 'polypeptide(L)'
;MPEIAEAASVGRTTLHRYFADREGLIHAATMDAIQVVNEIIADAATNHGPAIEAMRRVVAELVRVSDQIVFLFADPAVLRNIPPGQQPNHQPILKLIKRGQKEGAFVSDLSPDWIELALFALILRACRDSGAGAVPRHTVVASVIRIFEHGVTPR
;
A
#
# COMPACT_ATOMS: atom_id res chain seq x y z
N MET A 1 -20.48 -3.43 -15.58
CA MET A 1 -21.40 -3.94 -14.54
C MET A 1 -21.70 -5.44 -14.73
N PRO A 2 -22.12 -5.93 -15.91
CA PRO A 2 -22.36 -7.37 -16.12
C PRO A 2 -21.15 -8.25 -15.79
N GLU A 3 -19.98 -7.90 -16.30
CA GLU A 3 -18.72 -8.63 -16.07
C GLU A 3 -18.31 -8.65 -14.59
N ILE A 4 -18.53 -7.54 -13.87
CA ILE A 4 -18.23 -7.43 -12.43
C ILE A 4 -19.18 -8.32 -11.63
N ALA A 5 -20.47 -8.34 -11.98
CA ALA A 5 -21.45 -9.20 -11.32
C ALA A 5 -21.12 -10.69 -11.54
N GLU A 6 -20.72 -11.06 -12.75
CA GLU A 6 -20.26 -12.40 -13.11
C GLU A 6 -19.00 -12.79 -12.33
N ALA A 7 -17.97 -11.94 -12.32
CA ALA A 7 -16.73 -12.19 -11.58
C ALA A 7 -16.97 -12.31 -10.06
N ALA A 8 -17.90 -11.52 -9.51
CA ALA A 8 -18.28 -11.58 -8.11
C ALA A 8 -19.29 -12.71 -7.79
N SER A 9 -19.71 -13.49 -8.79
CA SER A 9 -20.73 -14.55 -8.64
C SER A 9 -22.05 -14.05 -8.01
N VAL A 10 -22.47 -12.83 -8.36
CA VAL A 10 -23.73 -12.22 -7.92
C VAL A 10 -24.64 -11.88 -9.09
N GLY A 11 -25.95 -11.82 -8.83
CA GLY A 11 -26.91 -11.35 -9.84
C GLY A 11 -26.73 -9.86 -10.17
N ARG A 12 -26.97 -9.48 -11.43
CA ARG A 12 -26.90 -8.07 -11.87
C ARG A 12 -27.83 -7.16 -11.06
N THR A 13 -29.03 -7.63 -10.75
CA THR A 13 -29.99 -6.90 -9.90
C THR A 13 -29.47 -6.73 -8.49
N THR A 14 -28.79 -7.74 -7.93
CA THR A 14 -28.14 -7.63 -6.62
C THR A 14 -27.06 -6.55 -6.65
N LEU A 15 -26.16 -6.58 -7.64
CA LEU A 15 -25.10 -5.57 -7.76
C LEU A 15 -25.68 -4.17 -7.93
N HIS A 16 -26.67 -4.01 -8.82
CA HIS A 16 -27.30 -2.72 -9.10
C HIS A 16 -28.07 -2.15 -7.90
N ARG A 17 -28.57 -3.00 -7.00
CA ARG A 17 -29.21 -2.57 -5.75
C ARG A 17 -28.23 -1.87 -4.82
N TYR A 18 -26.95 -2.27 -4.81
CA TYR A 18 -25.92 -1.64 -3.98
C TYR A 18 -25.19 -0.52 -4.70
N PHE A 19 -25.00 -0.62 -6.02
CA PHE A 19 -24.27 0.35 -6.82
C PHE A 19 -25.05 0.69 -8.09
N ALA A 20 -25.56 1.92 -8.17
CA ALA A 20 -26.38 2.37 -9.30
C ALA A 20 -25.63 2.31 -10.64
N ASP A 21 -24.32 2.55 -10.62
CA ASP A 21 -23.46 2.52 -11.79
C ASP A 21 -22.04 2.06 -11.44
N ARG A 22 -21.17 2.03 -12.45
CA ARG A 22 -19.77 1.65 -12.30
C ARG A 22 -18.98 2.67 -11.48
N GLU A 23 -19.32 3.95 -11.54
CA GLU A 23 -18.60 5.00 -10.83
C GLU A 23 -18.85 4.89 -9.32
N GLY A 24 -20.10 4.69 -8.90
CA GLY A 24 -20.46 4.44 -7.53
C GLY A 24 -19.82 3.17 -6.97
N LEU A 25 -19.73 2.10 -7.77
CA LEU A 25 -19.00 0.89 -7.38
C LEU A 25 -17.51 1.16 -7.17
N ILE A 26 -16.86 1.85 -8.12
CA ILE A 26 -15.44 2.19 -8.01
C ILE A 26 -15.20 3.07 -6.80
N HIS A 27 -16.02 4.09 -6.58
CA HIS A 27 -15.89 4.97 -5.42
C HIS A 27 -15.99 4.19 -4.10
N ALA A 28 -16.97 3.28 -3.98
CA ALA A 28 -17.11 2.44 -2.80
C ALA A 28 -15.90 1.50 -2.60
N ALA A 29 -15.41 0.87 -3.68
CA ALA A 29 -14.20 0.05 -3.64
C ALA A 29 -12.95 0.87 -3.27
N THR A 30 -12.85 2.12 -3.73
CA THR A 30 -11.77 3.04 -3.35
C THR A 30 -11.82 3.37 -1.86
N MET A 31 -13.01 3.68 -1.31
CA MET A 31 -13.14 3.97 0.11
C MET A 31 -12.80 2.75 0.99
N ASP A 32 -13.27 1.56 0.59
CA ASP A 32 -12.94 0.30 1.26
C ASP A 32 -11.44 0.03 1.25
N ALA A 33 -10.79 0.12 0.09
CA ALA A 33 -9.36 -0.10 -0.03
C ALA A 33 -8.53 0.91 0.78
N ILE A 34 -8.95 2.19 0.81
CA ILE A 34 -8.29 3.22 1.65
C ILE A 34 -8.43 2.89 3.13
N GLN A 35 -9.61 2.46 3.56
CA GLN A 35 -9.85 2.04 4.95
C GLN A 35 -8.92 0.89 5.34
N VAL A 36 -8.88 -0.17 4.51
CA VAL A 36 -8.00 -1.34 4.74
C VAL A 36 -6.53 -0.93 4.84
N VAL A 37 -6.05 -0.08 3.93
CA VAL A 37 -4.65 0.41 3.94
C VAL A 37 -4.36 1.25 5.19
N ASN A 38 -5.31 2.07 5.64
CA ASN A 38 -5.13 2.87 6.85
C ASN A 38 -5.09 2.00 8.11
N GLU A 39 -5.95 0.98 8.20
CA GLU A 39 -6.02 0.04 9.32
C GLU A 39 -4.70 -0.75 9.45
N ILE A 40 -4.20 -1.33 8.37
CA ILE A 40 -2.96 -2.11 8.41
C ILE A 40 -1.72 -1.23 8.70
N ILE A 41 -1.70 0.03 8.27
CA ILE A 41 -0.62 0.97 8.63
C ILE A 41 -0.67 1.32 10.12
N ALA A 42 -1.87 1.45 10.69
CA ALA A 42 -2.04 1.67 12.12
C ALA A 42 -1.57 0.45 12.93
N ASP A 43 -1.95 -0.76 12.49
CA ASP A 43 -1.62 -2.03 13.16
C ASP A 43 -0.13 -2.38 13.08
N ALA A 44 0.61 -1.88 12.09
CA ALA A 44 2.05 -2.06 11.97
C ALA A 44 2.86 -1.47 13.15
N ALA A 45 2.20 -0.68 14.02
CA ALA A 45 2.79 -0.10 15.22
C ALA A 45 4.11 0.62 14.92
N THR A 46 4.05 1.58 13.98
CA THR A 46 5.23 2.26 13.41
C THR A 46 6.07 3.03 14.43
N ASN A 47 5.52 3.31 15.61
CA ASN A 47 6.18 3.96 16.73
C ASN A 47 6.78 3.00 17.77
N HIS A 48 6.67 1.68 17.59
CA HIS A 48 7.16 0.69 18.57
C HIS A 48 8.42 -0.05 18.09
N GLY A 49 9.40 -0.17 18.99
CA GLY A 49 10.66 -0.86 18.73
C GLY A 49 11.60 -0.14 17.74
N PRO A 50 12.72 -0.79 17.37
CA PRO A 50 13.69 -0.24 16.43
C PRO A 50 13.06 0.11 15.08
N ALA A 51 13.45 1.24 14.47
CA ALA A 51 12.86 1.70 13.21
C ALA A 51 12.93 0.67 12.06
N ILE A 52 14.03 -0.10 11.98
CA ILE A 52 14.19 -1.14 10.96
C ILE A 52 13.14 -2.25 11.11
N GLU A 53 12.90 -2.73 12.33
CA GLU A 53 11.90 -3.78 12.60
C GLU A 53 10.48 -3.27 12.40
N ALA A 54 10.22 -2.00 12.74
CA ALA A 54 8.95 -1.36 12.44
C ALA A 54 8.70 -1.26 10.92
N MET A 55 9.74 -0.94 10.13
CA MET A 55 9.61 -0.87 8.67
C MET A 55 9.37 -2.24 8.06
N ARG A 56 10.03 -3.30 8.56
CA ARG A 56 9.76 -4.68 8.12
C ARG A 56 8.30 -5.07 8.34
N ARG A 57 7.69 -4.69 9.47
CA ARG A 57 6.25 -4.90 9.73
C ARG A 57 5.37 -4.15 8.73
N VAL A 58 5.67 -2.87 8.48
CA VAL A 58 4.95 -2.05 7.48
C VAL A 58 4.98 -2.72 6.10
N VAL A 59 6.17 -3.16 5.64
CA VAL A 59 6.31 -3.85 4.35
C VAL A 59 5.50 -5.15 4.33
N ALA A 60 5.57 -5.96 5.38
CA ALA A 60 4.83 -7.21 5.46
C ALA A 60 3.31 -6.99 5.39
N GLU A 61 2.80 -5.99 6.11
CA GLU A 61 1.37 -5.68 6.13
C GLU A 61 0.88 -5.06 4.81
N LEU A 62 1.65 -4.17 4.18
CA LEU A 62 1.29 -3.62 2.86
C LEU A 62 1.26 -4.70 1.77
N VAL A 63 2.20 -5.65 1.81
CA VAL A 63 2.20 -6.78 0.87
C VAL A 63 1.04 -7.75 1.14
N ARG A 64 0.56 -7.88 2.39
CA ARG A 64 -0.61 -8.70 2.73
C ARG A 64 -1.85 -8.24 1.97
N VAL A 65 -2.03 -6.92 1.85
CA VAL A 65 -3.14 -6.25 1.14
C VAL A 65 -2.77 -5.86 -0.30
N SER A 66 -2.04 -6.74 -0.99
CA SER A 66 -1.49 -6.49 -2.33
C SER A 66 -2.53 -6.01 -3.35
N ASP A 67 -3.75 -6.54 -3.29
CA ASP A 67 -4.81 -6.21 -4.25
C ASP A 67 -5.30 -4.78 -4.05
N GLN A 68 -5.45 -4.34 -2.79
CA GLN A 68 -5.79 -2.96 -2.44
C GLN A 68 -4.67 -2.00 -2.84
N ILE A 69 -3.40 -2.39 -2.64
CA ILE A 69 -2.24 -1.59 -3.08
C ILE A 69 -2.26 -1.42 -4.60
N VAL A 70 -2.43 -2.51 -5.36
CA VAL A 70 -2.48 -2.43 -6.82
C VAL A 70 -3.69 -1.62 -7.26
N PHE A 71 -4.86 -1.84 -6.67
CA PHE A 71 -6.09 -1.11 -7.01
C PHE A 71 -5.95 0.40 -6.80
N LEU A 72 -5.41 0.83 -5.66
CA LEU A 72 -5.30 2.26 -5.33
C LEU A 72 -4.21 2.99 -6.11
N PHE A 73 -3.08 2.32 -6.40
CA PHE A 73 -1.87 3.01 -6.85
C PHE A 73 -1.40 2.64 -8.26
N ALA A 74 -1.97 1.64 -8.92
CA ALA A 74 -1.61 1.30 -10.30
C ALA A 74 -2.16 2.29 -11.34
N ASP A 75 -3.30 2.94 -11.05
CA ASP A 75 -3.91 3.97 -11.90
C ASP A 75 -4.19 5.23 -11.06
N PRO A 76 -3.48 6.36 -11.32
CA PRO A 76 -3.72 7.63 -10.64
C PRO A 76 -5.17 8.15 -10.75
N ALA A 77 -5.95 7.69 -11.73
CA ALA A 77 -7.35 8.08 -11.87
C ALA A 77 -8.22 7.61 -10.68
N VAL A 78 -7.86 6.52 -10.00
CA VAL A 78 -8.63 5.95 -8.89
C VAL A 78 -8.74 6.92 -7.71
N LEU A 79 -7.66 7.64 -7.40
CA LEU A 79 -7.60 8.60 -6.30
C LEU A 79 -7.89 10.05 -6.71
N ARG A 80 -8.03 10.33 -8.02
CA ARG A 80 -8.14 11.70 -8.57
C ARG A 80 -9.26 12.53 -7.93
N ASN A 81 -10.41 11.90 -7.70
CA ASN A 81 -11.60 12.57 -7.17
C ASN A 81 -11.75 12.42 -5.65
N ILE A 82 -10.75 11.83 -4.98
CA ILE A 82 -10.78 11.64 -3.54
C ILE A 82 -10.22 12.89 -2.86
N PRO A 83 -11.00 13.56 -1.99
CA PRO A 83 -10.53 14.72 -1.25
C PRO A 83 -9.26 14.42 -0.45
N PRO A 84 -8.32 15.36 -0.30
CA PRO A 84 -7.07 15.13 0.42
C PRO A 84 -7.24 14.53 1.83
N GLY A 85 -8.30 14.90 2.56
CA GLY A 85 -8.60 14.38 3.89
C GLY A 85 -9.13 12.93 3.92
N GLN A 86 -9.42 12.34 2.76
CA GLN A 86 -9.92 10.97 2.62
C GLN A 86 -8.92 10.09 1.83
N GLN A 87 -7.75 10.60 1.46
CA GLN A 87 -6.72 9.80 0.81
C GLN A 87 -6.01 8.87 1.81
N PRO A 88 -5.29 7.82 1.35
CA PRO A 88 -4.47 6.97 2.21
C PRO A 88 -3.53 7.78 3.11
N ASN A 89 -3.58 7.51 4.41
CA ASN A 89 -2.76 8.18 5.42
C ASN A 89 -1.39 7.51 5.53
N HIS A 90 -0.42 8.07 4.83
CA HIS A 90 0.98 7.62 4.86
C HIS A 90 1.81 8.35 5.94
N GLN A 91 1.26 9.33 6.67
CA GLN A 91 2.02 10.05 7.70
C GLN A 91 2.72 9.16 8.75
N PRO A 92 2.14 8.03 9.20
CA PRO A 92 2.84 7.13 10.12
C PRO A 92 4.14 6.56 9.55
N ILE A 93 4.21 6.32 8.23
CA ILE A 93 5.39 5.81 7.52
C ILE A 93 6.43 6.93 7.41
N LEU A 94 6.05 8.13 6.98
CA LEU A 94 6.93 9.29 6.97
C LEU A 94 7.54 9.60 8.35
N LYS A 95 6.73 9.50 9.42
CA LYS A 95 7.19 9.66 10.81
C LYS A 95 8.20 8.58 11.20
N LEU A 96 7.96 7.32 10.80
CA LEU A 96 8.89 6.21 11.01
C LEU A 96 10.21 6.44 10.29
N ILE A 97 10.20 6.91 9.04
CA ILE A 97 11.41 7.24 8.28
C ILE A 97 12.21 8.32 9.00
N LYS A 98 11.57 9.44 9.35
CA LYS A 98 12.21 10.55 10.09
C LYS A 98 12.80 10.09 11.42
N ARG A 99 12.11 9.20 12.13
CA ARG A 99 12.61 8.62 13.37
C ARG A 99 13.82 7.72 13.11
N GLY A 100 13.76 6.84 12.12
CA GLY A 100 14.87 5.95 11.77
C GLY A 100 16.13 6.72 11.33
N GLN A 101 15.97 7.86 10.66
CA GLN A 101 17.10 8.76 10.36
C GLN A 101 17.73 9.35 11.63
N LYS A 102 16.92 9.77 12.61
CA LYS A 102 17.42 10.25 13.91
C LYS A 102 18.10 9.15 14.73
N GLU A 103 17.60 7.91 14.61
CA GLU A 103 18.18 6.72 15.26
C GLU A 103 19.45 6.21 14.55
N GLY A 104 19.80 6.74 13.37
CA GLY A 104 20.89 6.23 12.55
C GLY A 104 20.59 4.90 11.84
N ALA A 105 19.33 4.44 11.88
CA ALA A 105 18.88 3.22 11.21
C ALA A 105 18.67 3.43 9.70
N PHE A 106 18.34 4.65 9.28
CA PHE A 106 18.17 5.04 7.87
C PHE A 106 19.13 6.19 7.51
N VAL A 107 19.59 6.23 6.26
CA VAL A 107 20.45 7.30 5.73
C VAL A 107 19.78 8.67 5.86
N SER A 108 20.53 9.65 6.35
CA SER A 108 20.04 11.02 6.63
C SER A 108 20.34 12.02 5.51
N ASP A 109 21.08 11.62 4.48
CA ASP A 109 21.42 12.45 3.31
C ASP A 109 20.31 12.44 2.24
N LEU A 110 19.37 11.49 2.32
CA LEU A 110 18.15 11.46 1.50
C LEU A 110 16.97 12.12 2.22
N SER A 111 16.09 12.78 1.45
CA SER A 111 14.88 13.34 2.02
C SER A 111 13.93 12.21 2.48
N PRO A 112 13.21 12.39 3.61
CA PRO A 112 12.23 11.42 4.07
C PRO A 112 11.16 11.10 3.02
N ASP A 113 10.68 12.11 2.30
CA ASP A 113 9.65 11.98 1.27
C ASP A 113 10.15 11.17 0.06
N TRP A 114 11.45 11.27 -0.26
CA TRP A 114 12.05 10.47 -1.32
C TRP A 114 12.17 8.99 -0.93
N ILE A 115 12.58 8.72 0.31
CA ILE A 115 12.62 7.35 0.86
C ILE A 115 11.21 6.73 0.84
N GLU A 116 10.21 7.50 1.27
CA GLU A 116 8.81 7.07 1.27
C GLU A 116 8.31 6.75 -0.15
N LEU A 117 8.55 7.65 -1.12
CA LEU A 117 8.18 7.44 -2.51
C LEU A 117 8.84 6.18 -3.09
N ALA A 118 10.14 5.99 -2.84
CA ALA A 118 10.88 4.82 -3.31
C ALA A 118 10.34 3.52 -2.71
N LEU A 119 10.00 3.53 -1.41
CA LEU A 119 9.37 2.40 -0.73
C LEU A 119 8.04 2.02 -1.37
N PHE A 120 7.13 3.00 -1.55
CA PHE A 120 5.83 2.74 -2.17
C PHE A 120 5.95 2.26 -3.62
N ALA A 121 6.85 2.85 -4.41
CA ALA A 121 7.10 2.42 -5.78
C ALA A 121 7.58 0.95 -5.84
N LEU A 122 8.48 0.56 -4.94
CA LEU A 122 8.99 -0.81 -4.84
C LEU A 122 7.89 -1.79 -4.42
N ILE A 123 7.08 -1.45 -3.41
CA ILE A 123 5.96 -2.27 -2.95
C ILE A 123 4.94 -2.46 -4.07
N LEU A 124 4.50 -1.37 -4.72
CA LEU A 124 3.56 -1.44 -5.83
C LEU A 124 4.07 -2.34 -6.95
N ARG A 125 5.35 -2.20 -7.33
CA ARG A 125 5.95 -3.04 -8.36
C ARG A 125 5.95 -4.51 -7.95
N ALA A 126 6.34 -4.81 -6.71
CA ALA A 126 6.42 -6.16 -6.22
C ALA A 126 5.03 -6.83 -6.09
N CYS A 127 4.01 -6.08 -5.66
CA CYS A 127 2.61 -6.54 -5.62
C CYS A 127 2.09 -6.84 -7.03
N ARG A 128 2.36 -5.98 -8.02
CA ARG A 128 1.97 -6.23 -9.42
C ARG A 128 2.63 -7.49 -9.99
N ASP A 129 3.93 -7.64 -9.81
CA ASP A 129 4.67 -8.79 -10.34
C ASP A 129 4.23 -10.10 -9.66
N SER A 130 3.89 -10.04 -8.37
CA SER A 130 3.31 -11.18 -7.66
C SER A 130 1.92 -11.55 -8.18
N GLY A 131 1.05 -10.56 -8.42
CA GLY A 131 -0.28 -10.80 -8.97
C GLY A 131 -0.26 -11.36 -10.40
N ALA A 132 0.76 -10.98 -11.19
CA ALA A 132 1.00 -11.50 -12.53
C ALA A 132 1.70 -12.89 -12.55
N GLY A 133 2.10 -13.43 -11.39
CA GLY A 133 2.82 -14.70 -11.30
C GLY A 133 4.30 -14.65 -11.71
N ALA A 134 4.85 -13.45 -11.95
CA ALA A 134 6.26 -13.27 -12.30
C ALA A 134 7.22 -13.48 -11.11
N VAL A 135 6.72 -13.25 -9.89
CA VAL A 135 7.45 -13.44 -8.64
C VAL A 135 6.61 -14.25 -7.66
N PRO A 136 7.17 -15.28 -6.97
CA PRO A 136 6.43 -16.01 -5.95
C PRO A 136 6.03 -15.12 -4.77
N ARG A 137 4.75 -15.15 -4.39
CA ARG A 137 4.17 -14.30 -3.31
C ARG A 137 4.96 -14.39 -2.00
N HIS A 138 5.44 -15.58 -1.64
CA HIS A 138 6.19 -15.81 -0.41
C HIS A 138 7.57 -15.13 -0.39
N THR A 139 8.12 -14.75 -1.55
CA THR A 139 9.42 -14.05 -1.65
C THR A 139 9.31 -12.53 -1.67
N VAL A 140 8.10 -11.98 -1.94
CA VAL A 140 7.88 -10.55 -2.16
C VAL A 140 8.38 -9.72 -0.97
N VAL A 141 7.95 -10.08 0.25
CA VAL A 141 8.32 -9.35 1.47
C VAL A 141 9.84 -9.35 1.66
N ALA A 142 10.48 -10.52 1.55
CA ALA A 142 11.93 -10.65 1.72
C ALA A 142 12.71 -9.84 0.67
N SER A 143 12.25 -9.83 -0.58
CA SER A 143 12.88 -9.06 -1.67
C SER A 143 12.73 -7.55 -1.45
N VAL A 144 11.54 -7.08 -1.08
CA VAL A 144 11.29 -5.66 -0.80
C VAL A 144 12.16 -5.19 0.37
N ILE A 145 12.17 -5.94 1.48
CA ILE A 145 13.01 -5.64 2.65
C ILE A 145 14.49 -5.59 2.23
N ARG A 146 14.99 -6.60 1.52
CA ARG A 146 16.39 -6.65 1.11
C ARG A 146 16.78 -5.43 0.27
N ILE A 147 16.00 -5.09 -0.76
CA ILE A 147 16.28 -3.96 -1.66
C ILE A 147 16.21 -2.64 -0.88
N PHE A 148 15.18 -2.47 -0.05
CA PHE A 148 15.02 -1.27 0.76
C PHE A 148 16.22 -1.08 1.69
N GLU A 149 16.53 -2.08 2.51
CA GLU A 149 17.61 -2.00 3.50
C GLU A 149 18.96 -1.73 2.85
N HIS A 150 19.35 -2.45 1.80
CA HIS A 150 20.63 -2.21 1.13
C HIS A 150 20.72 -0.85 0.43
N GLY A 151 19.58 -0.20 0.18
CA GLY A 151 19.52 1.15 -0.38
C GLY A 151 19.49 2.28 0.66
N VAL A 152 19.04 2.00 1.89
CA VAL A 152 18.80 3.04 2.92
C VAL A 152 19.54 2.84 4.24
N THR A 153 20.30 1.75 4.44
CA THR A 153 21.14 1.59 5.63
C THR A 153 22.50 2.25 5.43
N PRO A 154 23.04 2.99 6.43
CA PRO A 154 24.42 3.49 6.39
C PRO A 154 25.42 2.35 6.17
N ARG A 155 26.50 2.63 5.43
CA ARG A 155 27.62 1.69 5.24
C ARG A 155 28.51 1.62 6.47
#